data_AF-A0A9E8CU54-F1
#
_entry.id   AF-A0A9E8CU54-F1
#
_cell.length_a   1.000
_cell.length_b   1.000
_cell.length_c   1.000
_cell.angle_alpha   90.00
_cell.angle_beta   90.00
_cell.angle_gamma   90.00
#
_symmetry.space_group_name_H-M   'P 1'
#
loop_
_entity.id
_entity.type
_entity.pdbx_description
1 polymer ?
#
loop_
_entity_poly.entity_id
_entity_poly.type
_entity_poly.pdbx_seq_one_letter_code
_entity_poly.pdbx_strand_id
1 'polypeptide(L)'
;MLALFLTGGRERQALAAPRLETRRSPRLRLVGIGTLLLACGGIGAFVYAAGTGARRSAAAGTTDIAIAITDRTCQPAVLTVPAGKASFVVTNRGERVLEWEILDGVMVLEERENIAPGQSRRLTTQLHAGEYAITCGLLSAPRGRLIVQASTTQPRPALTLMDMVGPAAEYRAFLSERSAALAKALDALEQAQGVGDVQAADKARHEAAALLSGLHPATAGNADLDDLFGKLQAALTEDAANAAAGIKPAAEAFRTALAQRTVLPDTMLAGAINLLSSPDSDTGTPEDITAAHDIAKLLLPLTARVDPELAGRIRTDLVALPNDAKPGGALRVLAEDLAAMRKALTLSEAERKS
;
A
#
# COMPACT_ATOMS: atom_id res chain seq x y z
N MET A 1 20.99 45.88 85.83
CA MET A 1 20.03 46.65 86.64
C MET A 1 19.79 47.97 85.93
N LEU A 2 18.52 48.36 85.84
CA LEU A 2 17.98 49.55 85.20
C LEU A 2 17.99 49.63 83.67
N ALA A 3 16.79 49.94 83.19
CA ALA A 3 16.34 50.02 81.83
C ALA A 3 15.97 51.47 81.49
N LEU A 4 15.26 51.60 80.37
CA LEU A 4 14.31 52.66 80.00
C LEU A 4 14.81 53.86 79.18
N PHE A 5 14.10 53.99 78.03
CA PHE A 5 13.51 55.24 77.48
C PHE A 5 14.47 56.32 76.94
N LEU A 6 14.11 57.20 76.01
CA LEU A 6 12.99 57.43 75.09
C LEU A 6 13.53 58.49 74.11
N THR A 7 13.07 58.41 72.86
CA THR A 7 12.84 59.51 71.91
C THR A 7 13.12 60.95 72.33
N GLY A 8 13.77 61.72 71.45
CA GLY A 8 13.55 63.16 71.37
C GLY A 8 14.63 63.96 70.63
N GLY A 9 14.21 64.88 69.77
CA GLY A 9 15.03 66.07 69.45
C GLY A 9 15.60 66.15 68.05
N ARG A 10 14.75 66.52 67.11
CA ARG A 10 15.10 67.10 65.80
C ARG A 10 15.64 68.51 66.05
N GLU A 11 16.81 68.88 65.51
CA GLU A 11 16.96 70.17 64.85
C GLU A 11 18.20 70.26 63.96
N ARG A 12 18.02 71.04 62.89
CA ARG A 12 18.86 71.12 61.71
C ARG A 12 19.87 72.23 61.89
N GLN A 13 21.12 71.99 61.50
CA GLN A 13 21.98 73.07 61.01
C GLN A 13 22.64 72.62 59.72
N ALA A 14 22.22 73.28 58.64
CA ALA A 14 22.80 73.19 57.32
C ALA A 14 24.10 74.00 57.29
N LEU A 15 25.21 73.37 56.91
CA LEU A 15 26.38 74.09 56.42
C LEU A 15 26.87 73.48 55.10
N ALA A 16 26.77 74.32 54.07
CA ALA A 16 27.62 74.44 52.89
C ALA A 16 27.99 73.17 52.10
N ALA A 17 27.32 73.01 50.95
CA ALA A 17 27.77 72.16 49.86
C ALA A 17 28.99 72.78 49.14
N PRO A 18 30.10 72.05 48.93
CA PRO A 18 31.11 72.44 47.96
C PRO A 18 30.64 72.13 46.53
N ARG A 19 30.69 73.14 45.65
CA ARG A 19 30.46 72.98 44.21
C ARG A 19 31.68 72.33 43.54
N LEU A 20 31.43 71.13 43.01
CA LEU A 20 31.97 70.46 41.82
C LEU A 20 33.30 70.95 41.22
N GLU A 21 34.25 70.02 41.12
CA GLU A 21 35.00 69.83 39.86
C GLU A 21 34.95 68.35 39.44
N THR A 22 33.91 68.00 38.69
CA THR A 22 33.93 66.78 37.87
C THR A 22 34.93 66.98 36.74
N ARG A 23 36.12 66.40 36.88
CA ARG A 23 37.09 66.25 35.79
C ARG A 23 36.50 65.37 34.70
N ARG A 24 35.84 66.00 33.72
CA ARG A 24 35.28 65.32 32.53
C ARG A 24 36.43 64.77 31.68
N SER A 25 36.73 63.48 31.85
CA SER A 25 37.57 62.73 30.92
C SER A 25 36.78 62.43 29.63
N PRO A 26 37.26 62.82 28.44
CA PRO A 26 36.50 62.69 27.18
C PRO A 26 36.46 61.26 26.63
N ARG A 27 37.08 60.28 27.30
CA ARG A 27 37.20 58.90 26.81
C ARG A 27 36.09 57.94 27.27
N LEU A 28 35.14 58.41 28.07
CA LEU A 28 34.04 57.58 28.59
C LEU A 28 32.67 57.87 27.94
N ARG A 29 32.63 58.61 26.81
CA ARG A 29 31.40 58.84 26.03
C ARG A 29 31.26 57.94 24.81
N LEU A 30 32.29 57.17 24.44
CA LEU A 30 32.21 56.23 23.31
C LEU A 30 31.74 54.82 23.70
N VAL A 31 31.80 54.44 24.98
CA VAL A 31 31.37 53.10 25.43
C VAL A 31 29.86 53.04 25.75
N GLY A 32 29.24 54.17 26.12
CA GLY A 32 27.81 54.22 26.42
C GLY A 32 26.87 54.29 25.21
N ILE A 33 27.38 54.70 24.04
CA ILE A 33 26.59 54.76 22.79
C ILE A 33 26.62 53.41 22.06
N GLY A 34 27.72 52.64 22.18
CA GLY A 34 27.85 51.32 21.57
C GLY A 34 26.91 50.27 22.16
N THR A 35 26.66 50.30 23.48
CA THR A 35 25.77 49.33 24.15
C THR A 35 24.28 49.60 23.92
N LEU A 36 23.87 50.87 23.75
CA LEU A 36 22.48 51.19 23.42
C LEU A 36 22.14 50.89 21.95
N LEU A 37 23.09 51.06 21.03
CA LEU A 37 22.90 50.70 19.61
C LEU A 37 22.92 49.18 19.38
N LEU A 38 23.68 48.39 20.16
CA LEU A 38 23.62 46.93 20.10
C LEU A 38 22.31 46.36 20.68
N ALA A 39 21.77 46.96 21.74
CA ALA A 39 20.50 46.52 22.33
C ALA A 39 19.29 46.83 21.43
N CYS A 40 19.24 48.02 20.82
CA CYS A 40 18.17 48.36 19.87
C CYS A 40 18.33 47.64 18.52
N GLY A 41 19.56 47.40 18.05
CA GLY A 41 19.86 46.63 16.84
C GLY A 41 19.53 45.14 16.98
N GLY A 42 19.78 44.54 18.15
CA GLY A 42 19.43 43.15 18.44
C GLY A 42 17.92 42.90 18.49
N ILE A 43 17.15 43.82 19.07
CA ILE A 43 15.68 43.74 19.09
C ILE A 43 15.12 43.96 17.68
N GLY A 44 15.67 44.90 16.90
CA GLY A 44 15.27 45.11 15.50
C GLY A 44 15.56 43.89 14.61
N ALA A 45 16.74 43.26 14.76
CA ALA A 45 17.10 42.05 14.03
C ALA A 45 16.28 40.83 14.47
N PHE A 46 15.94 40.71 15.76
CA PHE A 46 15.06 39.64 16.27
C PHE A 46 13.60 39.81 15.80
N VAL A 47 13.07 41.03 15.78
CA VAL A 47 11.71 41.32 15.26
C VAL A 47 11.66 41.19 13.73
N TYR A 48 12.73 41.56 13.02
CA TYR A 48 12.84 41.34 11.57
C TYR A 48 12.99 39.85 11.22
N ALA A 49 13.81 39.09 11.94
CA ALA A 49 13.95 37.64 11.77
C ALA A 49 12.67 36.88 12.18
N ALA A 50 11.99 37.30 13.25
CA ALA A 50 10.71 36.73 13.67
C ALA A 50 9.55 37.13 12.72
N GLY A 51 9.63 38.31 12.10
CA GLY A 51 8.64 38.78 11.12
C GLY A 51 8.84 38.23 9.70
N THR A 52 10.06 37.80 9.35
CA THR A 52 10.39 37.21 8.03
C THR A 52 10.41 35.68 8.04
N GLY A 53 10.48 35.04 9.22
CA GLY A 53 10.35 33.59 9.38
C GLY A 53 8.92 33.04 9.20
N ALA A 54 7.92 33.92 9.13
CA ALA A 54 6.50 33.55 9.03
C ALA A 54 5.91 33.74 7.62
N ARG A 55 6.67 33.45 6.56
CA ARG A 55 6.12 33.12 5.24
C ARG A 55 6.95 32.03 4.59
N ARG A 56 6.91 30.82 5.16
CA ARG A 56 7.02 29.63 4.30
C ARG A 56 5.82 29.69 3.38
N SER A 57 6.08 29.86 2.08
CA SER A 57 5.09 29.71 1.04
C SER A 57 4.25 28.46 1.34
N ALA A 58 2.95 28.67 1.57
CA ALA A 58 2.01 27.58 1.56
C ALA A 58 2.12 26.94 0.18
N ALA A 59 2.72 25.75 0.13
CA ALA A 59 2.52 24.86 -0.99
C ALA A 59 1.01 24.66 -1.08
N ALA A 60 0.41 25.07 -2.19
CA ALA A 60 -1.00 24.87 -2.45
C ALA A 60 -1.30 23.37 -2.32
N GLY A 61 -2.21 22.99 -1.41
CA GLY A 61 -2.81 21.64 -1.44
C GLY A 61 -3.22 20.98 -0.12
N THR A 62 -2.80 21.43 1.07
CA THR A 62 -3.21 20.76 2.32
C THR A 62 -3.68 21.75 3.38
N THR A 63 -4.98 21.77 3.66
CA THR A 63 -5.55 22.45 4.83
C THR A 63 -5.09 21.71 6.09
N ASP A 64 -4.53 22.44 7.06
CA ASP A 64 -4.15 21.87 8.36
C ASP A 64 -5.39 21.42 9.13
N ILE A 65 -5.38 20.17 9.60
CA ILE A 65 -6.44 19.56 10.41
C ILE A 65 -6.08 19.76 11.88
N ALA A 66 -6.92 20.49 12.62
CA ALA A 66 -6.67 20.75 14.03
C ALA A 66 -7.04 19.53 14.90
N ILE A 67 -6.10 19.09 15.72
CA ILE A 67 -6.29 18.05 16.74
C ILE A 67 -5.98 18.67 18.10
N ALA A 68 -6.85 18.49 19.09
CA ALA A 68 -6.57 18.81 20.47
C ALA A 68 -6.42 17.52 21.28
N ILE A 69 -5.31 17.40 21.99
CA ILE A 69 -5.03 16.25 22.86
C ILE A 69 -5.09 16.68 24.32
N THR A 70 -5.68 15.84 25.15
CA THR A 70 -5.68 15.96 26.60
C THR A 70 -5.13 14.68 27.22
N ASP A 71 -4.96 14.68 28.53
CA ASP A 71 -4.49 13.51 29.29
C ASP A 71 -5.33 12.24 29.11
N ARG A 72 -6.53 12.34 28.53
CA ARG A 72 -7.49 11.23 28.38
C ARG A 72 -8.20 11.15 27.03
N THR A 73 -8.17 12.20 26.21
CA THR A 73 -9.01 12.26 25.00
C THR A 73 -8.32 12.94 23.83
N CYS A 74 -8.65 12.45 22.64
CA CYS A 74 -8.48 13.13 21.37
C CYS A 74 -9.72 13.94 21.03
N GLN A 75 -9.54 15.17 20.55
CA GLN A 75 -10.62 15.99 20.01
C GLN A 75 -10.25 16.44 18.58
N PRO A 76 -11.02 16.01 17.57
CA PRO A 76 -12.11 15.04 17.65
C PRO A 76 -11.62 13.61 17.99
N ALA A 77 -12.49 12.80 18.61
CA ALA A 77 -12.19 11.38 18.90
C ALA A 77 -12.41 10.48 17.68
N VAL A 78 -13.20 10.92 16.71
CA VAL A 78 -13.35 10.29 15.39
C VAL A 78 -13.23 11.39 14.36
N LEU A 79 -12.34 11.23 13.38
CA LEU A 79 -12.23 12.15 12.25
C LEU A 79 -12.20 11.41 10.93
N THR A 80 -12.73 12.07 9.92
CA THR A 80 -12.75 11.59 8.53
C THR A 80 -11.97 12.54 7.66
N VAL A 81 -11.04 12.01 6.86
CA VAL A 81 -10.21 12.79 5.94
C VAL A 81 -10.19 12.10 4.56
N PRO A 82 -9.99 12.85 3.46
CA PRO A 82 -9.68 12.20 2.20
C PRO A 82 -8.31 11.54 2.29
N ALA A 83 -8.17 10.38 1.67
CA ALA A 83 -6.90 9.73 1.50
C ALA A 83 -5.96 10.67 0.73
N GLY A 84 -4.78 10.93 1.27
CA GLY A 84 -3.80 11.78 0.62
C GLY A 84 -2.70 12.20 1.57
N LYS A 85 -1.92 13.19 1.13
CA LYS A 85 -1.08 13.96 2.03
C LYS A 85 -1.99 14.72 2.99
N ALA A 86 -1.93 14.37 4.27
CA ALA A 86 -2.65 15.04 5.34
C ALA A 86 -1.68 15.82 6.22
N SER A 87 -2.13 16.95 6.74
CA SER A 87 -1.37 17.77 7.68
C SER A 87 -2.23 17.97 8.92
N PHE A 88 -1.71 17.57 10.08
CA PHE A 88 -2.37 17.69 11.38
C PHE A 88 -1.61 18.68 12.25
N VAL A 89 -2.33 19.60 12.88
CA VAL A 89 -1.79 20.50 13.90
C VAL A 89 -2.31 20.04 15.24
N VAL A 90 -1.47 19.33 15.96
CA VAL A 90 -1.75 18.70 17.26
C VAL A 90 -1.43 19.70 18.36
N THR A 91 -2.43 20.06 19.16
CA THR A 91 -2.30 21.01 20.27
C THR A 91 -2.55 20.31 21.59
N ASN A 92 -1.58 20.39 22.49
CA ASN A 92 -1.71 19.85 23.83
C ASN A 92 -2.49 20.82 24.74
N ARG A 93 -3.67 20.37 25.19
CA ARG A 93 -4.53 21.05 26.16
C ARG A 93 -4.58 20.33 27.53
N GLY A 94 -3.71 19.35 27.74
CA GLY A 94 -3.49 18.69 29.01
C GLY A 94 -2.48 19.43 29.90
N GLU A 95 -2.18 18.84 31.06
CA GLU A 95 -1.30 19.43 32.07
C GLU A 95 0.11 18.84 32.06
N ARG A 96 0.34 17.79 31.27
CA ARG A 96 1.63 17.10 31.12
C ARG A 96 2.10 17.11 29.66
N VAL A 97 3.33 16.65 29.45
CA VAL A 97 3.83 16.39 28.09
C VAL A 97 3.07 15.21 27.48
N LEU A 98 2.56 15.38 26.26
CA LEU A 98 1.74 14.39 25.56
C LEU A 98 2.26 14.15 24.14
N GLU A 99 1.71 13.11 23.52
CA GLU A 99 1.98 12.71 22.14
C GLU A 99 0.66 12.42 21.41
N TRP A 100 0.76 12.34 20.08
CA TRP A 100 -0.33 11.91 19.21
C TRP A 100 0.22 11.00 18.12
N GLU A 101 -0.36 9.80 18.01
CA GLU A 101 0.09 8.75 17.09
C GLU A 101 -1.07 8.28 16.21
N ILE A 102 -0.73 7.83 15.00
CA ILE A 102 -1.62 7.13 14.08
C ILE A 102 -1.15 5.68 14.02
N LEU A 103 -2.07 4.73 14.26
CA LEU A 103 -1.78 3.31 14.37
C LEU A 103 -2.49 2.50 13.28
N ASP A 104 -1.78 1.50 12.74
CA ASP A 104 -2.34 0.41 11.95
C ASP A 104 -2.13 -0.92 12.69
N GLY A 105 -3.19 -1.42 13.32
CA GLY A 105 -3.11 -2.53 14.25
C GLY A 105 -2.21 -2.22 15.45
N VAL A 106 -1.02 -2.83 15.49
CA VAL A 106 0.01 -2.62 16.54
C VAL A 106 1.15 -1.73 16.08
N MET A 107 1.17 -1.32 14.81
CA MET A 107 2.24 -0.54 14.20
C MET A 107 1.95 0.95 14.32
N VAL A 108 2.95 1.74 14.69
CA VAL A 108 2.91 3.20 14.62
C VAL A 108 3.24 3.63 13.19
N LEU A 109 2.28 4.24 12.51
CA LEU A 109 2.46 4.76 11.16
C LEU A 109 3.18 6.12 11.18
N GLU A 110 2.76 7.00 12.08
CA GLU A 110 3.36 8.32 12.26
C GLU A 110 3.01 8.90 13.64
N GLU A 111 3.90 9.70 14.21
CA GLU A 111 3.74 10.25 15.55
C GLU A 111 4.32 11.66 15.72
N ARG A 112 3.79 12.40 16.69
CA ARG A 112 4.46 13.57 17.27
C ARG A 112 4.47 13.47 18.78
N GLU A 113 5.66 13.25 19.32
CA GLU A 113 5.93 13.15 20.75
C GLU A 113 6.36 14.48 21.38
N ASN A 114 6.48 14.46 22.71
CA ASN A 114 7.04 15.53 23.52
C ASN A 114 6.37 16.91 23.34
N ILE A 115 5.05 16.92 23.14
CA ILE A 115 4.25 18.15 23.01
C ILE A 115 4.00 18.69 24.43
N ALA A 116 4.63 19.80 24.78
CA ALA A 116 4.45 20.41 26.11
C ALA A 116 3.04 21.01 26.29
N PRO A 117 2.54 21.18 27.53
CA PRO A 117 1.27 21.85 27.79
C PRO A 117 1.15 23.20 27.08
N GLY A 118 0.03 23.42 26.38
CA GLY A 118 -0.24 24.66 25.62
C GLY A 118 0.48 24.76 24.27
N GLN A 119 1.28 23.76 23.88
CA GLN A 119 2.05 23.77 22.65
C GLN A 119 1.33 23.09 21.49
N SER A 120 1.61 23.55 20.27
CA SER A 120 1.22 22.87 19.03
C SER A 120 2.43 22.30 18.27
N ARG A 121 2.22 21.14 17.64
CA ARG A 121 3.15 20.48 16.72
C ARG A 121 2.41 20.09 15.45
N ARG A 122 3.12 20.15 14.31
CA ARG A 122 2.59 19.71 13.03
C ARG A 122 3.10 18.31 12.70
N LEU A 123 2.21 17.44 12.24
CA LEU A 123 2.47 16.12 11.68
C LEU A 123 1.98 16.15 10.23
N THR A 124 2.83 15.78 9.28
CA THR A 124 2.41 15.66 7.88
C THR A 124 2.74 14.26 7.41
N THR A 125 1.75 13.53 6.89
CA THR A 125 1.92 12.14 6.47
C THR A 125 1.08 11.82 5.25
N GLN A 126 1.40 10.73 4.57
CA GLN A 126 0.64 10.19 3.46
C GLN A 126 -0.29 9.09 4.00
N LEU A 127 -1.60 9.30 3.92
CA LEU A 127 -2.60 8.34 4.38
C LEU A 127 -3.22 7.60 3.21
N HIS A 128 -3.37 6.28 3.36
CA HIS A 128 -4.13 5.44 2.45
C HIS A 128 -5.57 5.28 2.91
N ALA A 129 -6.48 4.92 2.02
CA ALA A 129 -7.87 4.66 2.39
C ALA A 129 -7.95 3.50 3.38
N GLY A 130 -8.73 3.66 4.45
CA GLY A 130 -8.79 2.69 5.54
C GLY A 130 -9.28 3.29 6.85
N GLU A 131 -9.28 2.47 7.90
CA GLU A 131 -9.60 2.89 9.26
C GLU A 131 -8.38 2.66 10.16
N TYR A 132 -7.92 3.72 10.81
CA TYR A 132 -6.77 3.73 11.69
C TYR A 132 -7.20 4.05 13.12
N ALA A 133 -6.47 3.53 14.10
CA ALA A 133 -6.61 4.02 15.47
C ALA A 133 -5.74 5.26 15.69
N ILE A 134 -6.17 6.16 16.57
CA ILE A 134 -5.34 7.28 17.04
C ILE A 134 -5.22 7.23 18.56
N THR A 135 -4.08 7.62 19.09
CA THR A 135 -3.81 7.70 20.54
C THR A 135 -3.53 9.15 20.93
N CYS A 136 -3.87 9.50 22.17
CA CYS A 136 -3.64 10.83 22.73
C CYS A 136 -3.02 10.72 24.11
N GLY A 137 -1.80 11.24 24.26
CA GLY A 137 -0.97 10.91 25.40
C GLY A 137 -0.43 9.49 25.26
N LEU A 138 -0.51 8.69 26.31
CA LEU A 138 0.11 7.36 26.34
C LEU A 138 -0.69 6.32 25.55
N LEU A 139 -0.03 5.28 25.02
CA LEU A 139 -0.65 4.12 24.36
C LEU A 139 -1.78 3.42 25.15
N SER A 140 -1.81 3.60 26.48
CA SER A 140 -2.86 3.09 27.38
C SER A 140 -4.13 3.96 27.41
N ALA A 141 -4.11 5.12 26.77
CA ALA A 141 -5.24 6.04 26.72
C ALA A 141 -6.34 5.54 25.76
N PRO A 142 -7.59 6.00 25.92
CA PRO A 142 -8.67 5.69 25.00
C PRO A 142 -8.31 6.04 23.55
N ARG A 143 -8.47 5.06 22.65
CA ARG A 143 -8.17 5.22 21.23
C ARG A 143 -9.32 5.96 20.53
N GLY A 144 -8.98 6.99 19.77
CA GLY A 144 -9.86 7.55 18.75
C GLY A 144 -9.78 6.76 17.44
N ARG A 145 -10.53 7.20 16.43
CA ARG A 145 -10.52 6.61 15.09
C ARG A 145 -10.26 7.66 14.01
N LEU A 146 -9.43 7.31 13.05
CA LEU A 146 -9.17 8.10 11.85
C LEU A 146 -9.67 7.30 10.64
N ILE A 147 -10.75 7.78 10.03
CA ILE A 147 -11.36 7.20 8.84
C ILE A 147 -10.80 7.92 7.63
N VAL A 148 -10.13 7.21 6.75
CA VAL A 148 -9.53 7.78 5.55
C VAL A 148 -10.34 7.31 4.35
N GLN A 149 -11.09 8.24 3.75
CA GLN A 149 -11.95 7.95 2.61
C GLN A 149 -11.13 7.84 1.34
N ALA A 150 -11.45 6.85 0.49
CA ALA A 150 -10.85 6.74 -0.83
C ALA A 150 -10.97 8.07 -1.58
N SER A 151 -9.85 8.49 -2.18
CA SER A 151 -9.78 9.67 -3.04
C SER A 151 -9.28 9.24 -4.40
N THR A 152 -9.88 9.77 -5.46
CA THR A 152 -9.52 9.49 -6.86
C THR A 152 -8.13 10.02 -7.24
N THR A 153 -7.51 10.84 -6.38
CA THR A 153 -6.17 11.42 -6.54
C THR A 153 -5.09 10.73 -5.68
N GLN A 154 -5.42 9.63 -5.01
CA GLN A 154 -4.45 8.84 -4.26
C GLN A 154 -3.41 8.17 -5.15
N PRO A 155 -2.12 8.16 -4.74
CA PRO A 155 -1.21 7.12 -5.18
C PRO A 155 -1.73 5.78 -4.65
N ARG A 156 -1.94 4.81 -5.54
CA ARG A 156 -2.22 3.42 -5.13
C ARG A 156 -1.08 2.92 -4.25
N PRO A 157 -1.35 2.14 -3.18
CA PRO A 157 -0.30 1.49 -2.41
C PRO A 157 0.67 0.78 -3.34
N ALA A 158 1.97 1.05 -3.19
CA ALA A 158 2.98 0.42 -4.02
C ALA A 158 3.09 -1.06 -3.62
N LEU A 159 2.86 -1.95 -4.58
CA LEU A 159 3.07 -3.38 -4.39
C LEU A 159 4.57 -3.70 -4.45
N THR A 160 4.97 -4.65 -3.61
CA THR A 160 6.32 -5.20 -3.58
C THR A 160 6.35 -6.60 -4.16
N LEU A 161 7.54 -7.11 -4.48
CA LEU A 161 7.67 -8.51 -4.90
C LEU A 161 7.17 -9.49 -3.83
N MET A 162 7.30 -9.15 -2.54
CA MET A 162 6.83 -9.97 -1.42
C MET A 162 5.31 -10.15 -1.41
N ASP A 163 4.56 -9.13 -1.88
CA ASP A 163 3.10 -9.24 -2.02
C ASP A 163 2.67 -10.28 -3.07
N MET A 164 3.56 -10.60 -4.01
CA MET A 164 3.30 -11.55 -5.10
C MET A 164 3.59 -13.00 -4.69
N VAL A 165 4.38 -13.22 -3.63
CA VAL A 165 4.85 -14.56 -3.23
C VAL A 165 3.70 -15.48 -2.89
N GLY A 166 2.72 -15.01 -2.11
CA GLY A 166 1.56 -15.82 -1.71
C GLY A 166 0.77 -16.33 -2.92
N PRO A 167 0.22 -15.44 -3.76
CA PRO A 167 -0.49 -15.84 -4.98
C PRO A 167 0.36 -16.69 -5.94
N ALA A 168 1.65 -16.36 -6.11
CA ALA A 168 2.57 -17.15 -6.93
C ALA A 168 2.75 -18.58 -6.42
N ALA A 169 2.88 -18.76 -5.10
CA ALA A 169 3.03 -20.06 -4.48
C ALA A 169 1.75 -20.91 -4.61
N GLU A 170 0.58 -20.31 -4.38
CA GLU A 170 -0.70 -21.00 -4.50
C GLU A 170 -0.98 -21.43 -5.95
N TYR A 171 -0.75 -20.54 -6.92
CA TYR A 171 -0.90 -20.90 -8.33
C TYR A 171 0.11 -21.97 -8.77
N ARG A 172 1.36 -21.91 -8.28
CA ARG A 172 2.36 -22.95 -8.56
C ARG A 172 1.96 -24.30 -7.97
N ALA A 173 1.36 -24.33 -6.79
CA ALA A 173 0.82 -25.56 -6.20
C ALA A 173 -0.29 -26.15 -7.08
N PHE A 174 -1.23 -25.32 -7.52
CA PHE A 174 -2.27 -25.70 -8.49
C PHE A 174 -1.68 -26.29 -9.78
N LEU A 175 -0.71 -25.61 -10.40
CA LEU A 175 -0.05 -26.09 -11.63
C LEU A 175 0.67 -27.42 -11.40
N SER A 176 1.30 -27.60 -10.24
CA SER A 176 1.98 -28.85 -9.88
C SER A 176 1.00 -30.01 -9.72
N GLU A 177 -0.11 -29.80 -9.02
CA GLU A 177 -1.16 -30.81 -8.84
C GLU A 177 -1.78 -31.20 -10.18
N ARG A 178 -2.14 -30.21 -11.01
CA ARG A 178 -2.75 -30.45 -12.31
C ARG A 178 -1.78 -31.10 -13.31
N SER A 179 -0.49 -30.75 -13.27
CA SER A 179 0.56 -31.43 -14.04
C SER A 179 0.75 -32.89 -13.61
N ALA A 180 0.63 -33.20 -12.32
CA ALA A 180 0.68 -34.57 -11.83
C ALA A 180 -0.57 -35.38 -12.25
N ALA A 181 -1.75 -34.77 -12.19
CA ALA A 181 -2.99 -35.37 -12.68
C ALA A 181 -2.92 -35.65 -14.20
N LEU A 182 -2.37 -34.71 -14.98
CA LEU A 182 -2.14 -34.89 -16.41
C LEU A 182 -1.26 -36.11 -16.68
N ALA A 183 -0.15 -36.25 -15.95
CA ALA A 183 0.73 -37.41 -16.06
C ALA A 183 -0.02 -38.72 -15.84
N LYS A 184 -0.84 -38.78 -14.80
CA LYS A 184 -1.65 -39.96 -14.46
C LYS A 184 -2.67 -40.29 -15.55
N ALA A 185 -3.32 -39.28 -16.13
CA ALA A 185 -4.25 -39.47 -17.24
C ALA A 185 -3.55 -40.01 -18.50
N LEU A 186 -2.33 -39.54 -18.76
CA LEU A 186 -1.49 -40.04 -19.86
C LEU A 186 -1.00 -41.48 -19.64
N ASP A 187 -0.64 -41.85 -18.41
CA ASP A 187 -0.29 -43.23 -18.06
C ASP A 187 -1.50 -44.16 -18.25
N ALA A 188 -2.71 -43.72 -17.87
CA ALA A 188 -3.94 -44.47 -18.09
C ALA A 188 -4.28 -44.63 -19.58
N LEU A 189 -4.02 -43.59 -20.39
CA LEU A 189 -4.15 -43.64 -21.85
C LEU A 189 -3.20 -44.69 -22.45
N GLU A 190 -1.92 -44.66 -22.08
CA GLU A 190 -0.90 -45.62 -22.55
C GLU A 190 -1.30 -47.07 -22.19
N GLN A 191 -1.77 -47.30 -20.96
CA GLN A 191 -2.24 -48.61 -20.51
C GLN A 191 -3.45 -49.10 -21.31
N ALA A 192 -4.46 -48.24 -21.50
CA ALA A 192 -5.66 -48.58 -22.25
C ALA A 192 -5.34 -48.90 -23.72
N GLN A 193 -4.45 -48.13 -24.35
CA GLN A 193 -3.95 -48.39 -25.70
C GLN A 193 -3.19 -49.72 -25.78
N GLY A 194 -2.35 -50.03 -24.79
CA GLY A 194 -1.57 -51.28 -24.75
C GLY A 194 -2.41 -52.55 -24.68
N VAL A 195 -3.61 -52.49 -24.10
CA VAL A 195 -4.56 -53.62 -24.05
C VAL A 195 -5.67 -53.53 -25.10
N GLY A 196 -5.67 -52.49 -25.93
CA GLY A 196 -6.70 -52.28 -26.97
C GLY A 196 -8.07 -51.87 -26.45
N ASP A 197 -8.17 -51.33 -25.23
CA ASP A 197 -9.43 -50.82 -24.66
C ASP A 197 -9.70 -49.40 -25.19
N VAL A 198 -10.45 -49.33 -26.29
CA VAL A 198 -10.78 -48.08 -26.98
C VAL A 198 -11.59 -47.14 -26.08
N GLN A 199 -12.54 -47.66 -25.29
CA GLN A 199 -13.39 -46.82 -24.44
C GLN A 199 -12.59 -46.19 -23.30
N ALA A 200 -11.71 -46.96 -22.66
CA ALA A 200 -10.83 -46.45 -21.63
C ALA A 200 -9.81 -45.45 -22.19
N ALA A 201 -9.26 -45.72 -23.38
CA ALA A 201 -8.34 -44.82 -24.06
C ALA A 201 -9.00 -43.48 -24.40
N ASP A 202 -10.21 -43.51 -24.96
CA ASP A 202 -10.95 -42.28 -25.28
C ASP A 202 -11.24 -41.48 -24.02
N LYS A 203 -11.68 -42.12 -22.93
CA LYS A 203 -11.91 -41.45 -21.64
C LYS A 203 -10.63 -40.78 -21.12
N ALA A 204 -9.52 -41.51 -21.08
CA ALA A 204 -8.25 -41.01 -20.58
C ALA A 204 -7.71 -39.84 -21.44
N ARG A 205 -7.92 -39.90 -22.77
CA ARG A 205 -7.57 -38.81 -23.69
C ARG A 205 -8.38 -37.54 -23.41
N HIS A 206 -9.69 -37.65 -23.23
CA HIS A 206 -10.53 -36.49 -22.88
C HIS A 206 -10.12 -35.89 -21.53
N GLU A 207 -9.85 -36.72 -20.53
CA GLU A 207 -9.37 -36.27 -19.22
C GLU A 207 -8.02 -35.55 -19.33
N ALA A 208 -7.07 -36.10 -20.09
CA ALA A 208 -5.78 -35.48 -20.36
C ALA A 208 -5.93 -34.13 -21.08
N ALA A 209 -6.81 -34.05 -22.09
CA ALA A 209 -7.07 -32.81 -22.82
C ALA A 209 -7.66 -31.72 -21.91
N ALA A 210 -8.64 -32.05 -21.07
CA ALA A 210 -9.24 -31.12 -20.11
C ALA A 210 -8.21 -30.64 -19.06
N LEU A 211 -7.36 -31.55 -18.57
CA LEU A 211 -6.28 -31.21 -17.64
C LEU A 211 -5.26 -30.27 -18.29
N LEU A 212 -4.87 -30.56 -19.53
CA LEU A 212 -3.95 -29.74 -20.32
C LEU A 212 -4.49 -28.32 -20.53
N SER A 213 -5.74 -28.14 -20.97
CA SER A 213 -6.33 -26.81 -21.19
C SER A 213 -6.22 -25.91 -19.97
N GLY A 214 -6.44 -26.44 -18.76
CA GLY A 214 -6.29 -25.66 -17.52
C GLY A 214 -4.85 -25.25 -17.17
N LEU A 215 -3.83 -25.78 -17.86
CA LEU A 215 -2.43 -25.36 -17.74
C LEU A 215 -2.05 -24.29 -18.76
N HIS A 216 -2.89 -24.04 -19.77
CA HIS A 216 -2.63 -23.08 -20.85
C HIS A 216 -2.33 -21.65 -20.34
N PRO A 217 -3.03 -21.08 -19.33
CA PRO A 217 -2.71 -19.72 -18.88
C PRO A 217 -1.25 -19.53 -18.41
N ALA A 218 -0.59 -20.60 -17.95
CA ALA A 218 0.79 -20.53 -17.50
C ALA A 218 1.81 -20.40 -18.66
N THR A 219 1.42 -20.67 -19.91
CA THR A 219 2.28 -20.51 -21.10
C THR A 219 2.44 -19.05 -21.50
N ALA A 220 1.53 -18.17 -21.04
CA ALA A 220 1.47 -16.78 -21.48
C ALA A 220 2.82 -16.05 -21.39
N GLY A 221 3.21 -15.44 -22.51
CA GLY A 221 4.46 -14.71 -22.64
C GLY A 221 5.72 -15.58 -22.73
N ASN A 222 5.59 -16.90 -22.90
CA ASN A 222 6.70 -17.83 -23.11
C ASN A 222 6.44 -18.68 -24.36
N ALA A 223 7.02 -18.27 -25.50
CA ALA A 223 6.79 -18.93 -26.79
C ALA A 223 7.23 -20.40 -26.80
N ASP A 224 8.35 -20.74 -26.15
CA ASP A 224 8.84 -22.12 -26.11
C ASP A 224 7.86 -23.04 -25.34
N LEU A 225 7.31 -22.55 -24.23
CA LEU A 225 6.34 -23.29 -23.43
C LEU A 225 4.99 -23.40 -24.14
N ASP A 226 4.60 -22.36 -24.89
CA ASP A 226 3.40 -22.35 -25.73
C ASP A 226 3.50 -23.34 -26.90
N ASP A 227 4.66 -23.39 -27.56
CA ASP A 227 4.96 -24.39 -28.60
C ASP A 227 4.89 -25.82 -28.05
N LEU A 228 5.41 -26.06 -26.83
CA LEU A 228 5.33 -27.35 -26.16
C LEU A 228 3.89 -27.72 -25.81
N PHE A 229 3.10 -26.76 -25.35
CA PHE A 229 1.67 -26.92 -25.12
C PHE A 229 0.94 -27.32 -26.41
N GLY A 230 1.14 -26.58 -27.50
CA GLY A 230 0.52 -26.83 -28.79
C GLY A 230 0.88 -28.20 -29.36
N LYS A 231 2.14 -28.64 -29.23
CA LYS A 231 2.58 -29.99 -29.63
C LYS A 231 1.87 -31.08 -28.85
N LEU A 232 1.76 -30.94 -27.53
CA LEU A 232 1.06 -31.92 -26.70
C LEU A 232 -0.45 -31.92 -26.99
N GLN A 233 -1.05 -30.74 -27.18
CA GLN A 233 -2.45 -30.61 -27.55
C GLN A 233 -2.73 -31.29 -28.89
N ALA A 234 -1.91 -31.03 -29.91
CA ALA A 234 -2.03 -31.68 -31.21
C ALA A 234 -1.92 -33.21 -31.09
N ALA A 235 -0.93 -33.71 -30.35
CA ALA A 235 -0.74 -35.14 -30.12
C ALA A 235 -1.92 -35.80 -29.39
N LEU A 236 -2.66 -35.06 -28.55
CA LEU A 236 -3.89 -35.53 -27.90
C LEU A 236 -5.11 -35.48 -28.82
N THR A 237 -5.06 -34.78 -29.95
CA THR A 237 -6.16 -34.69 -30.93
C THR A 237 -5.97 -35.57 -32.17
N GLU A 238 -4.75 -36.07 -32.40
CA GLU A 238 -4.46 -36.98 -33.53
C GLU A 238 -5.13 -38.35 -33.38
N ASP A 239 -5.52 -38.94 -34.52
CA ASP A 239 -6.12 -40.28 -34.57
C ASP A 239 -5.19 -41.35 -33.97
N ALA A 240 -5.78 -42.25 -33.18
CA ALA A 240 -5.12 -43.16 -32.24
C ALA A 240 -4.01 -44.08 -32.83
N ALA A 241 -3.96 -44.27 -34.15
CA ALA A 241 -3.02 -45.17 -34.81
C ALA A 241 -1.58 -44.61 -34.95
N ASN A 242 -1.41 -43.27 -34.98
CA ASN A 242 -0.09 -42.62 -35.14
C ASN A 242 0.32 -41.75 -33.93
N ALA A 243 -0.60 -41.43 -33.02
CA ALA A 243 -0.39 -40.48 -31.93
C ALA A 243 0.42 -41.03 -30.72
N ALA A 244 0.33 -42.33 -30.43
CA ALA A 244 0.77 -42.89 -29.14
C ALA A 244 2.27 -42.71 -28.83
N ALA A 245 3.14 -42.70 -29.86
CA ALA A 245 4.59 -42.60 -29.65
C ALA A 245 5.06 -41.17 -29.31
N GLY A 246 4.32 -40.13 -29.71
CA GLY A 246 4.71 -38.72 -29.54
C GLY A 246 4.21 -38.06 -28.27
N ILE A 247 3.12 -38.56 -27.67
CA ILE A 247 2.45 -37.94 -26.53
C ILE A 247 3.34 -37.86 -25.30
N LYS A 248 4.00 -38.98 -24.93
CA LYS A 248 4.79 -39.07 -23.69
C LYS A 248 6.02 -38.14 -23.71
N PRO A 249 6.85 -38.13 -24.77
CA PRO A 249 7.94 -37.16 -24.88
C PRO A 249 7.46 -35.70 -24.88
N ALA A 250 6.37 -35.39 -25.59
CA ALA A 250 5.80 -34.04 -25.62
C ALA A 250 5.32 -33.60 -24.23
N ALA A 251 4.66 -34.51 -23.50
CA ALA A 251 4.18 -34.26 -22.14
C ALA A 251 5.32 -34.06 -21.15
N GLU A 252 6.37 -34.86 -21.22
CA GLU A 252 7.54 -34.72 -20.35
C GLU A 252 8.27 -33.39 -20.60
N ALA A 253 8.45 -33.01 -21.87
CA ALA A 253 9.04 -31.73 -22.24
C ALA A 253 8.20 -30.55 -21.72
N PHE A 254 6.88 -30.56 -21.98
CA PHE A 254 5.97 -29.53 -21.49
C PHE A 254 5.98 -29.42 -19.97
N ARG A 255 5.83 -30.54 -19.25
CA ARG A 255 5.79 -30.55 -17.78
C ARG A 255 7.11 -30.10 -17.16
N THR A 256 8.24 -30.47 -17.75
CA THR A 256 9.56 -30.03 -17.28
C THR A 256 9.74 -28.53 -17.45
N ALA A 257 9.37 -27.99 -18.62
CA ALA A 257 9.41 -26.55 -18.87
C ALA A 257 8.44 -25.78 -17.94
N LEU A 258 7.23 -26.29 -17.74
CA LEU A 258 6.25 -25.71 -16.83
C LEU A 258 6.74 -25.69 -15.38
N ALA A 259 7.41 -26.76 -14.91
CA ALA A 259 7.94 -26.82 -13.55
C ALA A 259 9.03 -25.78 -13.26
N GLN A 260 9.71 -25.29 -14.30
CA GLN A 260 10.74 -24.25 -14.22
C GLN A 260 10.16 -22.83 -14.40
N ARG A 261 8.87 -22.71 -14.74
CA ARG A 261 8.23 -21.43 -15.00
C ARG A 261 8.03 -20.63 -13.71
N THR A 262 8.62 -19.44 -13.66
CA THR A 262 8.19 -18.41 -12.71
C THR A 262 6.86 -17.83 -13.16
N VAL A 263 5.84 -17.93 -12.32
CA VAL A 263 4.50 -17.38 -12.54
C VAL A 263 4.25 -16.27 -11.54
N LEU A 264 4.07 -15.05 -12.04
CA LEU A 264 3.68 -13.87 -11.28
C LEU A 264 2.28 -13.42 -11.72
N PRO A 265 1.57 -12.61 -10.91
CA PRO A 265 0.22 -12.14 -11.24
C PRO A 265 0.09 -11.52 -12.64
N ASP A 266 1.11 -10.82 -13.14
CA ASP A 266 1.11 -10.31 -14.51
C ASP A 266 0.95 -11.42 -15.57
N THR A 267 1.76 -12.47 -15.47
CA THR A 267 1.71 -13.62 -16.40
C THR A 267 0.45 -14.46 -16.23
N MET A 268 -0.04 -14.61 -14.99
CA MET A 268 -1.30 -15.32 -14.73
C MET A 268 -2.47 -14.61 -15.41
N LEU A 269 -2.56 -13.28 -15.23
CA LEU A 269 -3.62 -12.47 -15.82
C LEU A 269 -3.48 -12.39 -17.33
N ALA A 270 -2.26 -12.30 -17.87
CA ALA A 270 -2.03 -12.37 -19.31
C ALA A 270 -2.61 -13.65 -19.91
N GLY A 271 -2.37 -14.81 -19.28
CA GLY A 271 -2.94 -16.08 -19.71
C GLY A 271 -4.46 -16.13 -19.62
N ALA A 272 -5.04 -15.70 -18.50
CA ALA A 272 -6.47 -15.63 -18.32
C ALA A 272 -7.15 -14.73 -19.38
N ILE A 273 -6.56 -13.56 -19.67
CA ILE A 273 -7.08 -12.63 -20.69
C ILE A 273 -7.01 -13.27 -22.09
N ASN A 274 -5.91 -13.93 -22.44
CA ASN A 274 -5.76 -14.59 -23.74
C ASN A 274 -6.84 -15.66 -23.96
N LEU A 275 -7.14 -16.47 -22.93
CA LEU A 275 -8.21 -17.46 -23.00
C LEU A 275 -9.58 -16.83 -23.29
N LEU A 276 -9.90 -15.73 -22.61
CA LEU A 276 -11.19 -15.05 -22.75
C LEU A 276 -11.31 -14.20 -24.03
N SER A 277 -10.19 -13.87 -24.66
CA SER A 277 -10.12 -12.97 -25.82
C SER A 277 -10.00 -13.72 -27.15
N SER A 278 -10.12 -15.05 -27.16
CA SER A 278 -9.97 -15.85 -28.37
C SER A 278 -11.07 -15.53 -29.39
N PRO A 279 -10.72 -15.10 -30.63
CA PRO A 279 -11.69 -14.69 -31.64
C PRO A 279 -12.44 -15.85 -32.31
N ASP A 280 -11.97 -17.09 -32.15
CA ASP A 280 -12.48 -18.26 -32.88
C ASP A 280 -13.66 -18.96 -32.20
N SER A 281 -14.06 -18.50 -31.02
CA SER A 281 -15.23 -19.02 -30.30
C SER A 281 -15.98 -17.87 -29.64
N ASP A 282 -17.19 -17.56 -30.12
CA ASP A 282 -18.14 -16.62 -29.47
C ASP A 282 -18.49 -17.01 -28.02
N THR A 283 -18.02 -18.19 -27.57
CA THR A 283 -18.13 -18.76 -26.24
C THR A 283 -16.81 -19.46 -25.87
N GLY A 284 -16.04 -18.93 -24.91
CA GLY A 284 -14.88 -19.66 -24.36
C GLY A 284 -15.28 -21.01 -23.79
N THR A 285 -14.36 -21.98 -23.72
CA THR A 285 -14.69 -23.31 -23.17
C THR A 285 -14.99 -23.21 -21.67
N PRO A 286 -15.83 -24.09 -21.09
CA PRO A 286 -16.08 -24.10 -19.64
C PRO A 286 -14.78 -24.20 -18.83
N GLU A 287 -13.79 -24.93 -19.33
CA GLU A 287 -12.46 -25.08 -18.75
C GLU A 287 -11.69 -23.76 -18.77
N ASP A 288 -11.74 -23.01 -19.88
CA ASP A 288 -11.08 -21.71 -20.02
C ASP A 288 -11.69 -20.68 -19.07
N ILE A 289 -13.02 -20.66 -18.98
CA ILE A 289 -13.76 -19.78 -18.06
C ILE A 289 -13.39 -20.10 -16.62
N THR A 290 -13.34 -21.38 -16.27
CA THR A 290 -12.96 -21.83 -14.92
C THR A 290 -11.53 -21.43 -14.59
N ALA A 291 -10.58 -21.61 -15.51
CA ALA A 291 -9.18 -21.24 -15.30
C ALA A 291 -9.02 -19.72 -15.09
N ALA A 292 -9.72 -18.91 -15.90
CA ALA A 292 -9.71 -17.46 -15.74
C ALA A 292 -10.36 -17.02 -14.43
N HIS A 293 -11.48 -17.65 -14.04
CA HIS A 293 -12.16 -17.42 -12.77
C HIS A 293 -11.24 -17.71 -11.58
N ASP A 294 -10.53 -18.84 -11.57
CA ASP A 294 -9.67 -19.24 -10.45
C ASP A 294 -8.47 -18.31 -10.29
N ILE A 295 -7.86 -17.88 -11.40
CA ILE A 295 -6.79 -16.85 -11.39
C ILE A 295 -7.33 -15.52 -10.85
N ALA A 296 -8.50 -15.07 -11.30
CA ALA A 296 -9.10 -13.83 -10.84
C ALA A 296 -9.38 -13.89 -9.33
N LYS A 297 -9.98 -15.00 -8.87
CA LYS A 297 -10.31 -15.23 -7.46
C LYS A 297 -9.08 -15.24 -6.57
N LEU A 298 -7.99 -15.87 -7.03
CA LEU A 298 -6.71 -15.91 -6.33
C LEU A 298 -6.13 -14.51 -6.11
N LEU A 299 -6.30 -13.61 -7.09
CA LEU A 299 -5.70 -12.27 -7.07
C LEU A 299 -6.60 -11.20 -6.45
N LEU A 300 -7.89 -11.49 -6.22
CA LEU A 300 -8.85 -10.56 -5.63
C LEU A 300 -8.38 -9.91 -4.31
N PRO A 301 -7.78 -10.63 -3.34
CA PRO A 301 -7.30 -10.01 -2.10
C PRO A 301 -6.22 -8.96 -2.34
N LEU A 302 -5.31 -9.21 -3.30
CA LEU A 302 -4.26 -8.26 -3.67
C LEU A 302 -4.86 -7.04 -4.38
N THR A 303 -5.78 -7.28 -5.31
CA THR A 303 -6.50 -6.22 -6.03
C THR A 303 -7.31 -5.35 -5.07
N ALA A 304 -8.00 -5.93 -4.10
CA ALA A 304 -8.78 -5.19 -3.12
C ALA A 304 -7.92 -4.24 -2.25
N ARG A 305 -6.63 -4.55 -2.06
CA ARG A 305 -5.69 -3.64 -1.36
C ARG A 305 -5.34 -2.40 -2.18
N VAL A 306 -5.26 -2.52 -3.51
CA VAL A 306 -4.80 -1.42 -4.39
C VAL A 306 -5.92 -0.71 -5.15
N ASP A 307 -7.02 -1.40 -5.40
CA ASP A 307 -8.20 -0.92 -6.13
C ASP A 307 -9.47 -1.67 -5.65
N PRO A 308 -10.07 -1.22 -4.52
CA PRO A 308 -11.25 -1.86 -3.94
C PRO A 308 -12.48 -1.86 -4.86
N GLU A 309 -12.65 -0.80 -5.67
CA GLU A 309 -13.78 -0.68 -6.59
C GLU A 309 -13.68 -1.70 -7.72
N LEU A 310 -12.50 -1.83 -8.33
CA LEU A 310 -12.22 -2.86 -9.33
C LEU A 310 -12.44 -4.27 -8.75
N ALA A 311 -11.92 -4.54 -7.55
CA ALA A 311 -12.13 -5.83 -6.89
C ALA A 311 -13.63 -6.11 -6.62
N GLY A 312 -14.43 -5.06 -6.37
CA GLY A 312 -15.88 -5.17 -6.23
C GLY A 312 -16.59 -5.56 -7.53
N ARG A 313 -16.22 -4.94 -8.65
CA ARG A 313 -16.77 -5.28 -9.98
C ARG A 313 -16.42 -6.71 -10.38
N ILE A 314 -15.15 -7.07 -10.29
CA ILE A 314 -14.66 -8.42 -10.62
C ILE A 314 -15.40 -9.48 -9.80
N ARG A 315 -15.59 -9.28 -8.49
CA ARG A 315 -16.34 -10.22 -7.66
C ARG A 315 -17.78 -10.41 -8.16
N THR A 316 -18.41 -9.34 -8.63
CA THR A 316 -19.78 -9.38 -9.16
C THR A 316 -19.82 -10.18 -10.47
N ASP A 317 -18.86 -9.93 -11.36
CA ASP A 317 -18.76 -10.63 -12.65
C ASP A 317 -18.49 -12.13 -12.45
N LEU A 318 -17.57 -12.50 -11.53
CA LEU A 318 -17.28 -13.89 -11.18
C LEU A 318 -18.51 -14.67 -10.69
N VAL A 319 -19.44 -14.01 -9.98
CA VAL A 319 -20.70 -14.63 -9.52
C VAL A 319 -21.72 -14.79 -10.67
N ALA A 320 -21.68 -13.91 -11.67
CA ALA A 320 -22.60 -13.94 -12.81
C ALA A 320 -22.23 -14.98 -13.87
N LEU A 321 -20.92 -15.27 -14.04
CA LEU A 321 -20.38 -16.12 -15.12
C LEU A 321 -20.91 -17.56 -15.23
N PRO A 322 -21.38 -18.24 -14.16
CA PRO A 322 -22.04 -19.55 -14.31
C PRO A 322 -23.46 -19.46 -14.88
N ASN A 323 -24.10 -18.28 -14.86
CA ASN A 323 -25.55 -18.12 -15.05
C ASN A 323 -25.95 -17.34 -16.32
N ASP A 324 -25.01 -16.68 -17.00
CA ASP A 324 -25.31 -15.89 -18.19
C ASP A 324 -25.45 -16.77 -19.45
N ALA A 325 -26.68 -16.88 -19.95
CA ALA A 325 -27.06 -17.68 -21.12
C ALA A 325 -26.48 -17.18 -22.47
N LYS A 326 -25.68 -16.10 -22.49
CA LYS A 326 -24.92 -15.62 -23.66
C LYS A 326 -23.52 -15.14 -23.24
N PRO A 327 -22.52 -16.03 -23.26
CA PRO A 327 -21.18 -15.78 -22.72
C PRO A 327 -20.44 -14.59 -23.32
N GLY A 328 -20.61 -14.30 -24.62
CA GLY A 328 -19.76 -13.33 -25.33
C GLY A 328 -19.73 -11.91 -24.72
N GLY A 329 -20.84 -11.43 -24.15
CA GLY A 329 -20.88 -10.11 -23.50
C GLY A 329 -20.17 -10.09 -22.14
N ALA A 330 -20.50 -11.06 -21.29
CA ALA A 330 -19.95 -11.18 -19.94
C ALA A 330 -18.46 -11.55 -19.94
N LEU A 331 -18.03 -12.43 -20.86
CA LEU A 331 -16.63 -12.81 -21.01
C LEU A 331 -15.75 -11.64 -21.45
N ARG A 332 -16.25 -10.78 -22.34
CA ARG A 332 -15.54 -9.58 -22.75
C ARG A 332 -15.39 -8.59 -21.58
N VAL A 333 -16.45 -8.37 -20.81
CA VAL A 333 -16.40 -7.51 -19.62
C VAL A 333 -15.40 -8.06 -18.61
N LEU A 334 -15.43 -9.37 -18.34
CA LEU A 334 -14.44 -10.01 -17.47
C LEU A 334 -13.01 -9.81 -18.01
N ALA A 335 -12.78 -10.02 -19.31
CA ALA A 335 -11.45 -9.82 -19.91
C ALA A 335 -10.95 -8.37 -19.75
N GLU A 336 -11.84 -7.38 -19.93
CA GLU A 336 -11.53 -5.96 -19.70
C GLU A 336 -11.18 -5.68 -18.24
N ASP A 337 -11.95 -6.24 -17.30
CA ASP A 337 -11.71 -6.07 -15.86
C ASP A 337 -10.44 -6.83 -15.39
N LEU A 338 -10.11 -7.98 -15.97
CA LEU A 338 -8.82 -8.66 -15.75
C LEU A 338 -7.65 -7.87 -16.32
N ALA A 339 -7.81 -7.19 -17.46
CA ALA A 339 -6.80 -6.28 -17.98
C ALA A 339 -6.60 -5.06 -17.06
N ALA A 340 -7.67 -4.54 -16.48
CA ALA A 340 -7.60 -3.51 -15.45
C ALA A 340 -6.91 -4.02 -14.17
N MET A 341 -7.21 -5.27 -13.76
CA MET A 341 -6.55 -5.93 -12.63
C MET A 341 -5.05 -6.05 -12.88
N ARG A 342 -4.66 -6.51 -14.07
CA ARG A 342 -3.26 -6.66 -14.46
C ARG A 342 -2.52 -5.34 -14.36
N LYS A 343 -3.11 -4.26 -14.87
CA LYS A 343 -2.55 -2.91 -14.76
C LYS A 343 -2.43 -2.46 -13.30
N ALA A 344 -3.43 -2.74 -12.47
CA ALA A 344 -3.43 -2.37 -11.05
C ALA A 344 -2.36 -3.11 -10.23
N LEU A 345 -2.04 -4.35 -10.61
CA LEU A 345 -1.07 -5.20 -9.93
C LEU A 345 0.37 -5.05 -10.45
N THR A 346 0.62 -4.13 -11.39
CA THR A 346 1.96 -3.89 -11.94
C THR A 346 2.93 -3.44 -10.85
N LEU A 347 4.05 -4.15 -10.70
CA LEU A 347 5.15 -3.73 -9.82
C LEU A 347 5.82 -2.45 -10.32
N SER A 348 6.32 -1.64 -9.39
CA SER A 348 7.10 -0.44 -9.72
C SER A 348 8.39 -0.80 -10.49
N GLU A 349 8.98 0.15 -11.20
CA GLU A 349 10.24 -0.09 -11.92
C GLU A 349 11.41 -0.46 -10.99
N ALA A 350 11.40 0.05 -9.75
CA ALA A 350 12.41 -0.29 -8.75
C ALA A 350 12.32 -1.76 -8.33
N GLU A 351 11.10 -2.23 -8.03
CA GLU A 351 10.83 -3.63 -7.65
C GLU A 351 11.03 -4.63 -8.80
N ARG A 352 10.94 -4.18 -10.06
CA ARG A 352 11.20 -5.05 -11.22
C ARG A 352 12.69 -5.30 -11.47
N LYS A 353 13.58 -4.46 -10.93
CA LYS A 353 15.04 -4.53 -11.14
C LYS A 353 15.80 -5.19 -9.98
N SER A 354 15.15 -5.32 -8.82
CA SER A 354 15.66 -6.00 -7.61
C SER A 354 15.44 -7.51 -7.69
#